data_AF-A0A2V8W5J4-F1
#
_entry.id   AF-A0A2V8W5J4-F1
#
_cell.length_a   1.000
_cell.length_b   1.000
_cell.length_c   1.000
_cell.angle_alpha   90.00
_cell.angle_beta   90.00
_cell.angle_gamma   90.00
#
_symmetry.space_group_name_H-M   'P 1'
#
loop_
_entity.id
_entity.type
_entity.pdbx_description
1 polymer ?
#
loop_
_entity_poly.entity_id
_entity_poly.type
_entity_poly.pdbx_seq_one_letter_code
_entity_poly.pdbx_strand_id
1 'polypeptide(L)'
;MHQCLTKGLAILAASAMTLLPVYPASAQDKDGSSTKTPIKHVVVIFQENVSFDHYFGTYPHAKENNDGSKYFKGATCDEDHSYSDEQFAFDGGLMDRFAKVSCKDPNIGPFSTMGYYDGNTATALWNYAQHFAMSDNSFGTTFGPSTPGLLNLVAGNTFEGTIMNGKSGKGNIAGGRDAGAVIGDPDPFGDACSAPGRAQISMSGQNVGDLLNKAGVTWGSFMGGFGNCAAVSTGTTGLTTSDYIPHHAFFQYWQSTLNAKHTPRTSVDMIGHQGDAANHEYDLADFWDALKAHNMPAVSFLKAKAIQDGHAGYSNPLDEQIFLVNTINALEKTDEWNETAVFIAYDDSDGWHDHQMGTIVTQSNVSDDQLLGPEAIAARQKRMT
;
A
#
# COMPACT_ATOMS: atom_id res chain seq x y z
N MET A 1 29.26 -77.99 53.51
CA MET A 1 29.17 -78.32 52.08
C MET A 1 27.72 -78.25 51.65
N HIS A 2 27.47 -77.53 50.54
CA HIS A 2 26.25 -77.44 49.74
C HIS A 2 25.14 -76.45 50.18
N GLN A 3 25.07 -75.39 49.37
CA GLN A 3 24.06 -74.34 49.21
C GLN A 3 22.82 -74.87 48.45
N CYS A 4 21.65 -74.22 48.62
CA CYS A 4 20.79 -73.68 47.54
C CYS A 4 19.47 -73.13 48.16
N LEU A 5 19.32 -71.80 48.31
CA LEU A 5 18.65 -70.89 47.36
C LEU A 5 17.13 -71.12 47.19
N THR A 6 16.35 -70.59 48.13
CA THR A 6 14.94 -70.24 47.96
C THR A 6 14.84 -68.92 47.18
N LYS A 7 14.33 -68.95 45.95
CA LYS A 7 13.98 -67.73 45.21
C LYS A 7 12.60 -67.24 45.65
N GLY A 8 12.56 -66.07 46.31
CA GLY A 8 11.35 -65.31 46.56
C GLY A 8 10.86 -64.64 45.27
N LEU A 9 9.56 -64.75 45.02
CA LEU A 9 8.88 -64.09 43.91
C LEU A 9 8.54 -62.65 44.34
N ALA A 10 9.23 -61.66 43.78
CA ALA A 10 8.90 -60.25 43.96
C ALA A 10 7.78 -59.86 43.00
N ILE A 11 6.63 -59.45 43.53
CA ILE A 11 5.52 -58.87 42.77
C ILE A 11 5.85 -57.38 42.57
N LEU A 12 6.24 -57.01 41.35
CA LEU A 12 6.31 -55.61 40.92
C LEU A 12 4.89 -55.12 40.59
N ALA A 13 4.35 -54.24 41.42
CA ALA A 13 3.17 -53.46 41.09
C ALA A 13 3.55 -52.42 40.02
N ALA A 14 3.14 -52.64 38.78
CA ALA A 14 3.26 -51.67 37.71
C ALA A 14 2.16 -50.60 37.89
N SER A 15 2.54 -49.43 38.40
CA SER A 15 1.69 -48.24 38.36
C SER A 15 1.56 -47.80 36.90
N ALA A 16 0.40 -48.06 36.29
CA ALA A 16 0.04 -47.53 34.99
C ALA A 16 -0.18 -46.01 35.11
N MET A 17 0.86 -45.23 34.80
CA MET A 17 0.78 -43.79 34.69
C MET A 17 0.17 -43.47 33.32
N THR A 18 -1.14 -43.22 33.28
CA THR A 18 -1.84 -42.76 32.07
C THR A 18 -1.29 -41.40 31.68
N LEU A 19 -0.46 -41.35 30.64
CA LEU A 19 -0.10 -40.14 29.92
C LEU A 19 -1.35 -39.61 29.22
N LEU A 20 -2.05 -38.67 29.85
CA LEU A 20 -3.04 -37.86 29.16
C LEU A 20 -2.28 -36.96 28.17
N PRO A 21 -2.72 -36.84 26.90
CA PRO A 21 -2.20 -35.82 26.03
C PRO A 21 -2.45 -34.45 26.67
N VAL A 22 -1.36 -33.75 26.99
CA VAL A 22 -1.41 -32.32 27.32
C VAL A 22 -1.72 -31.62 26.00
N TYR A 23 -3.00 -31.40 25.73
CA TYR A 23 -3.38 -30.39 24.75
C TYR A 23 -2.90 -29.05 25.29
N PRO A 24 -2.18 -28.23 24.51
CA PRO A 24 -2.01 -26.83 24.89
C PRO A 24 -3.42 -26.28 25.15
N ALA A 25 -3.62 -25.70 26.33
CA ALA A 25 -4.81 -24.93 26.61
C ALA A 25 -4.95 -23.92 25.47
N SER A 26 -6.10 -23.92 24.77
CA SER A 26 -6.46 -22.84 23.86
C SER A 26 -6.26 -21.55 24.64
N ALA A 27 -5.30 -20.73 24.22
CA ALA A 27 -5.27 -19.35 24.66
C ALA A 27 -6.65 -18.79 24.30
N GLN A 28 -7.36 -18.32 25.32
CA GLN A 28 -8.63 -17.67 25.12
C GLN A 28 -8.29 -16.33 24.48
N ASP A 29 -8.56 -16.20 23.17
CA ASP A 29 -8.33 -14.99 22.38
C ASP A 29 -8.84 -13.77 23.18
N LYS A 30 -7.94 -12.84 23.51
CA LYS A 30 -8.28 -11.66 24.32
C LYS A 30 -9.31 -10.75 23.64
N ASP A 31 -9.53 -10.91 22.33
CA ASP A 31 -10.43 -10.08 21.52
C ASP A 31 -11.64 -10.81 20.90
N GLY A 32 -11.85 -12.10 21.18
CA GLY A 32 -13.06 -12.81 20.74
C GLY A 32 -13.29 -12.92 19.20
N SER A 33 -12.36 -12.44 18.38
CA SER A 33 -12.41 -12.53 16.91
C SER A 33 -11.87 -13.89 16.43
N SER A 34 -12.77 -14.78 15.99
CA SER A 34 -12.35 -16.02 15.32
C SER A 34 -11.90 -15.72 13.89
N THR A 35 -10.61 -15.83 13.63
CA THR A 35 -10.02 -15.71 12.29
C THR A 35 -10.04 -17.04 11.55
N LYS A 36 -10.14 -17.03 10.21
CA LYS A 36 -10.11 -18.26 9.38
C LYS A 36 -8.71 -18.88 9.30
N THR A 37 -7.69 -18.07 9.54
CA THR A 37 -6.27 -18.41 9.50
C THR A 37 -5.63 -18.11 10.85
N PRO A 38 -4.41 -18.60 11.14
CA PRO A 38 -3.68 -18.20 12.34
C PRO A 38 -3.39 -16.70 12.46
N ILE A 39 -3.43 -15.95 11.34
CA ILE A 39 -3.22 -14.50 11.33
C ILE A 39 -4.28 -13.78 12.17
N LYS A 40 -3.82 -12.96 13.11
CA LYS A 40 -4.61 -12.05 13.96
C LYS A 40 -4.39 -10.59 13.59
N HIS A 41 -3.23 -10.26 13.04
CA HIS A 41 -2.88 -8.90 12.62
C HIS A 41 -2.50 -8.86 11.14
N VAL A 42 -3.15 -7.99 10.38
CA VAL A 42 -2.78 -7.66 9.01
C VAL A 42 -2.21 -6.25 9.00
N VAL A 43 -1.00 -6.10 8.47
CA VAL A 43 -0.33 -4.81 8.32
C VAL A 43 -0.12 -4.57 6.82
N VAL A 44 -0.80 -3.56 6.27
CA VAL A 44 -0.67 -3.14 4.87
C VAL A 44 0.22 -1.91 4.82
N ILE A 45 1.45 -2.09 4.34
CA ILE A 45 2.37 -1.00 4.03
C ILE A 45 2.12 -0.62 2.57
N PHE A 46 1.61 0.58 2.34
CA PHE A 46 1.20 1.03 1.01
C PHE A 46 2.14 2.12 0.51
N GLN A 47 3.10 1.73 -0.30
CA GLN A 47 4.12 2.58 -0.91
C GLN A 47 3.59 3.29 -2.17
N GLU A 48 4.43 4.07 -2.83
CA GLU A 48 4.06 4.96 -3.93
C GLU A 48 4.82 4.66 -5.23
N ASN A 49 4.12 4.72 -6.36
CA ASN A 49 4.65 5.07 -7.69
C ASN A 49 5.82 4.22 -8.19
N VAL A 50 5.61 2.90 -8.29
CA VAL A 50 6.64 1.98 -8.80
C VAL A 50 6.01 0.82 -9.59
N SER A 51 6.46 0.62 -10.83
CA SER A 51 6.12 -0.58 -11.60
C SER A 51 6.91 -1.81 -11.15
N PHE A 52 6.40 -3.03 -11.41
CA PHE A 52 7.09 -4.25 -11.01
C PHE A 52 8.45 -4.37 -11.70
N ASP A 53 8.52 -4.18 -13.01
CA ASP A 53 9.80 -4.25 -13.75
C ASP A 53 10.80 -3.18 -13.30
N HIS A 54 10.35 -2.00 -12.85
CA HIS A 54 11.23 -0.95 -12.36
C HIS A 54 12.02 -1.38 -11.12
N TYR A 55 11.44 -2.18 -10.23
CA TYR A 55 12.12 -2.67 -9.02
C TYR A 55 12.62 -4.11 -9.12
N PHE A 56 11.94 -4.97 -9.86
CA PHE A 56 12.16 -6.41 -9.85
C PHE A 56 12.38 -7.03 -11.24
N GLY A 57 12.33 -6.26 -12.33
CA GLY A 57 12.51 -6.79 -13.69
C GLY A 57 13.88 -7.46 -13.90
N THR A 58 14.88 -7.09 -13.11
CA THR A 58 16.22 -7.71 -13.12
C THR A 58 16.46 -8.70 -11.99
N TYR A 59 15.50 -8.93 -11.10
CA TYR A 59 15.62 -9.88 -10.01
C TYR A 59 15.84 -11.31 -10.55
N PRO A 60 16.74 -12.13 -9.95
CA PRO A 60 17.58 -11.87 -8.77
C PRO A 60 19.03 -11.47 -9.14
N HIS A 61 19.25 -10.80 -10.27
CA HIS A 61 20.58 -10.49 -10.81
C HIS A 61 20.93 -9.00 -10.70
N ALA A 62 21.66 -8.64 -9.64
CA ALA A 62 22.12 -7.27 -9.41
C ALA A 62 23.39 -6.95 -10.22
N LYS A 63 23.23 -6.50 -11.47
CA LYS A 63 24.29 -5.94 -12.34
C LYS A 63 23.69 -4.89 -13.28
N GLU A 64 24.49 -3.89 -13.67
CA GLU A 64 24.15 -3.00 -14.79
C GLU A 64 23.90 -3.87 -16.06
N ASN A 65 22.69 -3.82 -16.63
CA ASN A 65 22.34 -4.56 -17.85
C ASN A 65 23.09 -4.02 -19.07
N ASN A 66 23.40 -4.92 -20.00
CA ASN A 66 24.00 -4.60 -21.31
C ASN A 66 22.95 -4.46 -22.43
N ASP A 67 21.66 -4.45 -22.12
CA ASP A 67 20.54 -4.47 -23.09
C ASP A 67 20.07 -3.07 -23.53
N GLY A 68 20.68 -2.01 -23.00
CA GLY A 68 20.36 -0.61 -23.33
C GLY A 68 19.33 0.05 -22.40
N SER A 69 18.76 -0.68 -21.44
CA SER A 69 17.96 -0.10 -20.35
C SER A 69 18.86 0.69 -19.38
N LYS A 70 18.32 1.76 -18.78
CA LYS A 70 19.11 2.66 -17.92
C LYS A 70 19.06 2.23 -16.45
N TYR A 71 20.22 1.91 -15.87
CA TYR A 71 20.35 1.63 -14.44
C TYR A 71 20.40 2.93 -13.62
N PHE A 72 19.58 3.01 -12.56
CA PHE A 72 19.57 4.14 -11.61
C PHE A 72 20.33 3.83 -10.31
N LYS A 73 20.88 4.87 -9.68
CA LYS A 73 21.70 4.79 -8.44
C LYS A 73 21.11 5.58 -7.26
N GLY A 74 19.83 5.95 -7.33
CA GLY A 74 19.14 6.81 -6.37
C GLY A 74 18.08 7.63 -7.08
N ALA A 75 17.67 8.77 -6.47
CA ALA A 75 16.55 9.58 -6.89
C ALA A 75 16.41 9.82 -8.41
N THR A 76 15.17 9.69 -8.86
CA THR A 76 14.71 9.91 -10.24
C THR A 76 13.72 11.07 -10.27
N CYS A 77 13.37 11.50 -11.49
CA CYS A 77 12.22 12.35 -11.71
C CYS A 77 10.92 11.55 -11.54
N ASP A 78 9.86 12.27 -11.20
CA ASP A 78 8.47 11.82 -11.26
C ASP A 78 8.02 11.63 -12.72
N GLU A 79 7.57 10.42 -13.05
CA GLU A 79 7.06 10.07 -14.38
C GLU A 79 5.57 10.43 -14.52
N ASP A 80 5.02 10.37 -15.73
CA ASP A 80 3.59 10.67 -15.93
C ASP A 80 2.72 9.43 -15.66
N HIS A 81 2.05 9.44 -14.50
CA HIS A 81 1.09 8.42 -14.05
C HIS A 81 -0.37 8.86 -14.22
N SER A 82 -0.68 9.80 -15.13
CA SER A 82 -2.07 10.16 -15.40
C SER A 82 -2.83 8.97 -16.01
N TYR A 83 -4.11 8.83 -15.67
CA TYR A 83 -5.01 7.79 -16.21
C TYR A 83 -4.93 7.66 -17.73
N SER A 84 -4.84 8.79 -18.44
CA SER A 84 -4.82 8.82 -19.91
C SER A 84 -3.44 8.45 -20.46
N ASP A 85 -2.36 8.92 -19.83
CA ASP A 85 -1.00 8.76 -20.34
C ASP A 85 -0.46 7.35 -20.07
N GLU A 86 -0.80 6.72 -18.94
CA GLU A 86 -0.50 5.30 -18.73
C GLU A 86 -1.19 4.42 -19.79
N GLN A 87 -2.47 4.68 -20.08
CA GLN A 87 -3.19 3.95 -21.13
C GLN A 87 -2.59 4.15 -22.52
N PHE A 88 -2.14 5.38 -22.79
CA PHE A 88 -1.41 5.68 -24.01
C PHE A 88 -0.09 4.91 -24.08
N ALA A 89 0.65 4.80 -22.98
CA ALA A 89 1.90 4.05 -22.89
C ALA A 89 1.72 2.54 -23.14
N PHE A 90 0.64 1.97 -22.59
CA PHE A 90 0.30 0.55 -22.71
C PHE A 90 -0.18 0.18 -24.12
N ASP A 91 -0.72 1.14 -24.88
CA ASP A 91 -1.14 1.02 -26.28
C ASP A 91 -2.02 -0.22 -26.60
N GLY A 92 -2.91 -0.56 -25.67
CA GLY A 92 -3.78 -1.75 -25.77
C GLY A 92 -3.01 -3.06 -25.83
N GLY A 93 -1.97 -3.17 -25.00
CA GLY A 93 -1.17 -4.38 -24.80
C GLY A 93 0.03 -4.51 -25.73
N LEU A 94 0.34 -3.50 -26.55
CA LEU A 94 1.58 -3.48 -27.33
C LEU A 94 2.79 -3.07 -26.50
N MET A 95 2.57 -2.31 -25.41
CA MET A 95 3.58 -1.94 -24.41
C MET A 95 4.79 -1.18 -25.00
N ASP A 96 4.58 -0.37 -26.05
CA ASP A 96 5.64 0.19 -26.89
C ASP A 96 5.72 1.74 -26.89
N ARG A 97 5.00 2.41 -25.97
CA ARG A 97 4.93 3.89 -25.94
C ARG A 97 5.44 4.57 -24.67
N PHE A 98 5.93 3.83 -23.67
CA PHE A 98 6.46 4.38 -22.42
C PHE A 98 7.48 5.50 -22.59
N ALA A 99 8.41 5.36 -23.54
CA ALA A 99 9.40 6.40 -23.86
C ALA A 99 8.82 7.75 -24.32
N LYS A 100 7.52 7.80 -24.68
CA LYS A 100 6.85 9.02 -25.15
C LYS A 100 6.21 9.83 -24.02
N VAL A 101 6.05 9.21 -22.85
CA VAL A 101 5.48 9.82 -21.64
C VAL A 101 6.53 10.04 -20.55
N SER A 102 7.82 9.90 -20.91
CA SER A 102 8.93 10.18 -20.01
C SER A 102 8.91 11.62 -19.46
N CYS A 103 9.27 11.73 -18.19
CA CYS A 103 9.57 12.97 -17.51
C CYS A 103 10.58 13.79 -18.31
N LYS A 104 10.59 15.10 -18.08
CA LYS A 104 11.52 16.02 -18.76
C LYS A 104 12.69 16.40 -17.86
N ASP A 105 13.49 15.42 -17.46
CA ASP A 105 14.73 15.65 -16.70
C ASP A 105 15.98 15.60 -17.62
N PRO A 106 16.74 16.70 -17.76
CA PRO A 106 17.93 16.75 -18.62
C PRO A 106 19.09 15.87 -18.12
N ASN A 107 19.15 15.53 -16.83
CA ASN A 107 20.17 14.67 -16.25
C ASN A 107 19.86 13.20 -16.49
N ILE A 108 18.56 12.85 -16.57
CA ILE A 108 18.12 11.49 -16.81
C ILE A 108 18.04 11.19 -18.31
N GLY A 109 17.58 12.14 -19.10
CA GLY A 109 17.41 11.99 -20.55
C GLY A 109 16.02 11.50 -20.95
N PRO A 110 15.76 11.36 -22.26
CA PRO A 110 14.41 11.27 -22.82
C PRO A 110 13.75 9.89 -22.74
N PHE A 111 14.37 8.93 -22.06
CA PHE A 111 13.90 7.53 -21.96
C PHE A 111 13.85 7.10 -20.49
N SER A 112 13.51 8.04 -19.60
CA SER A 112 13.56 7.84 -18.16
C SER A 112 12.68 6.67 -17.74
N THR A 113 11.42 6.61 -18.20
CA THR A 113 10.46 5.49 -17.97
C THR A 113 11.00 4.09 -18.21
N MET A 114 12.02 3.91 -19.05
CA MET A 114 12.65 2.60 -19.34
C MET A 114 13.75 2.22 -18.33
N GLY A 115 14.00 3.05 -17.34
CA GLY A 115 15.00 2.78 -16.32
C GLY A 115 14.49 1.82 -15.25
N TYR A 116 15.42 1.25 -14.51
CA TYR A 116 15.15 0.26 -13.46
C TYR A 116 16.20 0.35 -12.35
N TYR A 117 15.85 -0.22 -11.21
CA TYR A 117 16.75 -0.53 -10.11
C TYR A 117 17.04 -2.02 -10.04
N ASP A 118 18.10 -2.36 -9.31
CA ASP A 118 18.44 -3.73 -8.95
C ASP A 118 18.65 -3.84 -7.43
N GLY A 119 19.04 -5.04 -6.98
CA GLY A 119 19.31 -5.33 -5.58
C GLY A 119 20.46 -4.55 -4.94
N ASN A 120 21.25 -3.78 -5.69
CA ASN A 120 22.23 -2.84 -5.12
C ASN A 120 21.56 -1.53 -4.65
N THR A 121 20.34 -1.23 -5.11
CA THR A 121 19.55 -0.06 -4.71
C THR A 121 18.32 -0.47 -3.92
N ALA A 122 17.42 -1.29 -4.48
CA ALA A 122 16.23 -1.84 -3.82
C ALA A 122 16.56 -3.05 -2.91
N THR A 123 17.61 -2.92 -2.11
CA THR A 123 18.27 -4.04 -1.42
C THR A 123 17.33 -4.77 -0.46
N ALA A 124 16.60 -4.02 0.37
CA ALA A 124 15.70 -4.59 1.36
C ALA A 124 14.55 -5.35 0.70
N LEU A 125 13.92 -4.76 -0.32
CA LEU A 125 12.84 -5.38 -1.07
C LEU A 125 13.27 -6.69 -1.74
N TRP A 126 14.45 -6.73 -2.36
CA TRP A 126 15.00 -7.97 -2.92
C TRP A 126 15.30 -9.02 -1.86
N ASN A 127 15.80 -8.62 -0.69
CA ASN A 127 16.00 -9.53 0.43
C ASN A 127 14.67 -10.04 0.99
N TYR A 128 13.63 -9.22 1.08
CA TYR A 128 12.30 -9.70 1.46
C TYR A 128 11.77 -10.72 0.46
N ALA A 129 11.91 -10.48 -0.85
CA ALA A 129 11.53 -11.47 -1.86
C ALA A 129 12.33 -12.79 -1.77
N GLN A 130 13.59 -12.76 -1.31
CA GLN A 130 14.40 -13.97 -1.08
C GLN A 130 13.99 -14.77 0.16
N HIS A 131 13.37 -14.12 1.15
CA HIS A 131 13.04 -14.73 2.45
C HIS A 131 11.55 -14.91 2.71
N PHE A 132 10.70 -14.21 1.96
CA PHE A 132 9.24 -14.23 2.03
C PHE A 132 8.64 -14.47 0.64
N ALA A 133 7.35 -14.22 0.48
CA ALA A 133 6.66 -14.36 -0.79
C ALA A 133 6.65 -13.04 -1.56
N MET A 134 6.76 -13.14 -2.88
CA MET A 134 6.56 -12.04 -3.84
C MET A 134 5.57 -12.51 -4.90
N SER A 135 4.70 -11.61 -5.37
CA SER A 135 3.80 -11.83 -6.50
C SER A 135 4.25 -10.97 -7.67
N ASP A 136 4.57 -11.61 -8.79
CA ASP A 136 4.89 -10.99 -10.08
C ASP A 136 3.66 -10.82 -10.99
N ASN A 137 2.46 -11.04 -10.44
CA ASN A 137 1.19 -10.98 -11.16
C ASN A 137 0.13 -10.23 -10.34
N SER A 138 0.50 -9.04 -9.86
CA SER A 138 -0.34 -8.11 -9.10
C SER A 138 -0.41 -6.78 -9.82
N PHE A 139 -1.61 -6.28 -10.10
CA PHE A 139 -1.82 -5.09 -10.92
C PHE A 139 -2.66 -4.04 -10.18
N GLY A 140 -2.49 -2.77 -10.54
CA GLY A 140 -3.46 -1.73 -10.21
C GLY A 140 -4.86 -2.16 -10.68
N THR A 141 -5.88 -1.87 -9.86
CA THR A 141 -7.28 -2.21 -10.23
C THR A 141 -7.77 -1.37 -11.41
N THR A 142 -7.21 -0.17 -11.58
CA THR A 142 -7.42 0.75 -12.68
C THR A 142 -6.09 1.45 -13.01
N PHE A 143 -6.02 2.10 -14.16
CA PHE A 143 -4.99 3.08 -14.49
C PHE A 143 -5.14 4.36 -13.69
N GLY A 144 -4.11 5.18 -13.72
CA GLY A 144 -4.09 6.50 -13.10
C GLY A 144 -3.74 6.45 -11.62
N PRO A 145 -3.67 7.63 -10.99
CA PRO A 145 -2.65 7.88 -9.99
C PRO A 145 -3.04 7.37 -8.59
N SER A 146 -2.32 7.86 -7.59
CA SER A 146 -2.38 7.45 -6.19
C SER A 146 -3.79 7.37 -5.63
N THR A 147 -4.63 8.38 -5.89
CA THR A 147 -6.00 8.42 -5.34
C THR A 147 -6.84 7.23 -5.83
N PRO A 148 -6.97 6.94 -7.14
CA PRO A 148 -7.56 5.69 -7.62
C PRO A 148 -6.99 4.43 -6.97
N GLY A 149 -5.67 4.29 -6.86
CA GLY A 149 -5.02 3.11 -6.25
C GLY A 149 -5.47 2.88 -4.81
N LEU A 150 -5.44 3.94 -4.02
CA LEU A 150 -5.84 3.97 -2.62
C LEU A 150 -7.34 3.68 -2.41
N LEU A 151 -8.21 4.29 -3.23
CA LEU A 151 -9.66 4.02 -3.17
C LEU A 151 -9.95 2.55 -3.49
N ASN A 152 -9.25 1.97 -4.48
CA ASN A 152 -9.39 0.55 -4.79
C ASN A 152 -8.88 -0.36 -3.67
N LEU A 153 -7.80 0.01 -2.98
CA LEU A 153 -7.31 -0.76 -1.84
C LEU A 153 -8.38 -0.93 -0.76
N VAL A 154 -9.10 0.14 -0.42
CA VAL A 154 -10.03 0.15 0.73
C VAL A 154 -11.49 -0.07 0.37
N ALA A 155 -11.89 0.13 -0.90
CA ALA A 155 -13.28 -0.02 -1.35
C ALA A 155 -13.44 -0.90 -2.59
N GLY A 156 -12.35 -1.29 -3.27
CA GLY A 156 -12.40 -2.09 -4.49
C GLY A 156 -13.07 -1.40 -5.68
N ASN A 157 -13.23 -0.07 -5.62
CA ASN A 157 -13.81 0.75 -6.69
C ASN A 157 -13.44 2.23 -6.50
N THR A 158 -13.62 3.02 -7.57
CA THR A 158 -13.44 4.48 -7.58
C THR A 158 -14.75 5.25 -7.81
N PHE A 159 -15.92 4.61 -7.64
CA PHE A 159 -17.22 5.19 -7.98
C PHE A 159 -18.22 5.12 -6.80
N GLU A 160 -18.98 6.17 -6.46
CA GLU A 160 -19.06 7.50 -7.08
C GLU A 160 -18.35 8.53 -6.19
N GLY A 161 -17.35 9.22 -6.74
CA GLY A 161 -16.78 10.43 -6.15
C GLY A 161 -17.50 11.67 -6.67
N THR A 162 -17.85 12.60 -5.78
CA THR A 162 -18.54 13.86 -6.10
C THR A 162 -17.67 15.05 -5.72
N ILE A 163 -17.52 16.02 -6.61
CA ILE A 163 -16.82 17.28 -6.34
C ILE A 163 -17.64 18.13 -5.36
N MET A 164 -17.01 18.56 -4.27
CA MET A 164 -17.69 19.22 -3.15
C MET A 164 -17.34 20.70 -2.99
N ASN A 165 -16.19 21.14 -3.53
CA ASN A 165 -15.67 22.50 -3.32
C ASN A 165 -15.82 23.44 -4.54
N GLY A 166 -16.66 23.06 -5.52
CA GLY A 166 -16.98 23.87 -6.69
C GLY A 166 -15.83 24.03 -7.70
N LYS A 167 -14.76 23.23 -7.58
CA LYS A 167 -13.71 23.12 -8.59
C LYS A 167 -14.19 22.32 -9.80
N SER A 168 -13.43 22.35 -10.88
CA SER A 168 -13.72 21.52 -12.05
C SER A 168 -13.40 20.05 -11.76
N GLY A 169 -14.28 19.13 -12.14
CA GLY A 169 -13.98 17.69 -12.14
C GLY A 169 -13.04 17.27 -13.28
N LYS A 170 -12.69 18.15 -14.22
CA LYS A 170 -11.76 17.82 -15.32
C LYS A 170 -10.43 17.29 -14.78
N GLY A 171 -10.01 16.13 -15.28
CA GLY A 171 -8.79 15.42 -14.87
C GLY A 171 -8.88 14.72 -13.52
N ASN A 172 -10.01 14.82 -12.79
CA ASN A 172 -10.21 14.17 -11.49
C ASN A 172 -11.36 13.16 -11.52
N ILE A 173 -12.43 13.49 -12.26
CA ILE A 173 -13.61 12.65 -12.46
C ILE A 173 -13.74 12.35 -13.95
N ALA A 174 -14.04 11.10 -14.28
CA ALA A 174 -14.21 10.62 -15.65
C ALA A 174 -15.19 11.51 -16.45
N GLY A 175 -14.76 11.95 -17.63
CA GLY A 175 -15.48 12.87 -18.51
C GLY A 175 -15.50 14.32 -18.03
N GLY A 176 -14.73 14.67 -16.98
CA GLY A 176 -14.71 15.99 -16.36
C GLY A 176 -16.03 16.38 -15.70
N ARG A 177 -16.80 15.39 -15.23
CA ARG A 177 -18.11 15.58 -14.60
C ARG A 177 -17.97 16.03 -13.14
N ASP A 178 -19.07 16.48 -12.55
CA ASP A 178 -19.12 16.82 -11.13
C ASP A 178 -19.22 15.59 -10.22
N ALA A 179 -19.66 14.45 -10.76
CA ALA A 179 -19.68 13.17 -10.06
C ALA A 179 -19.45 12.00 -11.03
N GLY A 180 -18.75 10.96 -10.56
CA GLY A 180 -18.43 9.79 -11.36
C GLY A 180 -17.27 8.96 -10.80
N ALA A 181 -16.62 8.20 -11.69
CA ALA A 181 -15.41 7.46 -11.34
C ALA A 181 -14.24 8.43 -11.18
N VAL A 182 -13.47 8.28 -10.10
CA VAL A 182 -12.25 9.06 -9.84
C VAL A 182 -11.12 8.52 -10.72
N ILE A 183 -10.42 9.41 -11.43
CA ILE A 183 -9.34 9.09 -12.39
C ILE A 183 -8.09 9.96 -12.22
N GLY A 184 -8.07 10.84 -11.22
CA GLY A 184 -6.92 11.70 -10.90
C GLY A 184 -6.84 11.90 -9.39
N ASP A 185 -6.14 12.94 -8.94
CA ASP A 185 -5.87 13.18 -7.51
C ASP A 185 -6.62 14.37 -6.88
N PRO A 186 -7.95 14.31 -6.75
CA PRO A 186 -8.64 15.25 -5.89
C PRO A 186 -8.31 14.95 -4.43
N ASP A 187 -8.16 16.01 -3.64
CA ASP A 187 -8.01 15.89 -2.18
C ASP A 187 -9.34 15.43 -1.53
N PRO A 188 -9.31 14.81 -0.33
CA PRO A 188 -10.53 14.47 0.40
C PRO A 188 -11.26 15.72 0.91
N PHE A 189 -12.56 15.84 0.62
CA PHE A 189 -13.36 16.96 1.10
C PHE A 189 -13.56 16.90 2.61
N GLY A 190 -13.22 18.00 3.30
CA GLY A 190 -13.43 18.15 4.74
C GLY A 190 -12.21 17.77 5.60
N ASP A 191 -11.17 17.19 5.01
CA ASP A 191 -9.85 17.03 5.64
C ASP A 191 -9.19 18.43 5.80
N ALA A 192 -8.72 18.71 7.02
CA ALA A 192 -8.19 20.03 7.39
C ALA A 192 -6.86 20.38 6.71
N CYS A 193 -6.11 19.38 6.23
CA CYS A 193 -4.86 19.55 5.51
C CYS A 193 -5.05 19.66 3.99
N SER A 194 -6.24 19.38 3.46
CA SER A 194 -6.54 19.46 2.03
C SER A 194 -6.37 20.87 1.47
N ALA A 195 -5.73 20.96 0.30
CA ALA A 195 -5.41 22.24 -0.32
C ALA A 195 -6.68 22.90 -0.90
N PRO A 196 -7.02 24.15 -0.51
CA PRO A 196 -8.21 24.84 -1.03
C PRO A 196 -8.18 25.09 -2.55
N GLY A 197 -6.98 25.03 -3.15
CA GLY A 197 -6.76 25.19 -4.57
C GLY A 197 -7.15 23.96 -5.41
N ARG A 198 -7.05 22.76 -4.84
CA ARG A 198 -7.27 21.47 -5.52
C ARG A 198 -8.75 21.12 -5.57
N ALA A 199 -9.13 20.29 -6.54
CA ALA A 199 -10.44 19.65 -6.52
C ALA A 199 -10.56 18.82 -5.24
N GLN A 200 -11.72 18.87 -4.58
CA GLN A 200 -11.98 18.06 -3.40
C GLN A 200 -13.24 17.24 -3.60
N ILE A 201 -13.17 15.95 -3.29
CA ILE A 201 -14.28 15.03 -3.47
C ILE A 201 -14.73 14.38 -2.16
N SER A 202 -15.99 13.96 -2.14
CA SER A 202 -16.47 12.97 -1.18
C SER A 202 -16.91 11.72 -1.93
N MET A 203 -16.56 10.56 -1.39
CA MET A 203 -16.94 9.25 -1.91
C MET A 203 -18.26 8.79 -1.30
N SER A 204 -19.09 8.19 -2.14
CA SER A 204 -20.30 7.47 -1.74
C SER A 204 -20.02 6.00 -1.46
N GLY A 205 -21.02 5.27 -0.96
CA GLY A 205 -20.90 3.84 -0.67
C GLY A 205 -20.20 3.56 0.66
N GLN A 206 -19.65 2.35 0.78
CA GLN A 206 -18.92 1.89 1.97
C GLN A 206 -17.49 1.52 1.60
N ASN A 207 -16.58 1.69 2.55
CA ASN A 207 -15.22 1.16 2.50
C ASN A 207 -15.06 0.02 3.53
N VAL A 208 -13.90 -0.63 3.53
CA VAL A 208 -13.60 -1.73 4.46
C VAL A 208 -13.62 -1.28 5.93
N GLY A 209 -13.31 -0.02 6.23
CA GLY A 209 -13.41 0.57 7.57
C GLY A 209 -14.84 0.54 8.13
N ASP A 210 -15.85 0.82 7.30
CA ASP A 210 -17.26 0.67 7.69
C ASP A 210 -17.60 -0.79 8.06
N LEU A 211 -17.03 -1.75 7.33
CA LEU A 211 -17.26 -3.18 7.56
C LEU A 211 -16.55 -3.67 8.82
N LEU A 212 -15.32 -3.21 9.06
CA LEU A 212 -14.55 -3.49 10.28
C LEU A 212 -15.25 -2.87 11.49
N ASN A 213 -15.78 -1.66 11.34
CA ASN A 213 -16.61 -1.02 12.36
C ASN A 213 -17.85 -1.87 12.68
N LYS A 214 -18.61 -2.27 11.66
CA LYS A 214 -19.78 -3.12 11.87
C LYS A 214 -19.45 -4.45 12.55
N ALA A 215 -18.26 -4.99 12.30
CA ALA A 215 -17.79 -6.25 12.89
C ALA A 215 -17.16 -6.08 14.28
N GLY A 216 -16.91 -4.85 14.74
CA GLY A 216 -16.21 -4.59 16.01
C GLY A 216 -14.74 -5.01 15.99
N VAL A 217 -14.12 -5.07 14.82
CA VAL A 217 -12.71 -5.44 14.64
C VAL A 217 -11.84 -4.20 14.81
N THR A 218 -10.73 -4.29 15.55
CA THR A 218 -9.83 -3.16 15.72
C THR A 218 -9.08 -2.85 14.43
N TRP A 219 -9.09 -1.58 14.01
CA TRP A 219 -8.40 -1.17 12.79
C TRP A 219 -7.96 0.28 12.80
N GLY A 220 -6.93 0.62 12.01
CA GLY A 220 -6.48 2.01 11.90
C GLY A 220 -5.75 2.32 10.60
N SER A 221 -5.86 3.57 10.20
CA SER A 221 -5.10 4.25 9.16
C SER A 221 -4.03 5.10 9.82
N PHE A 222 -2.76 4.80 9.56
CA PHE A 222 -1.60 5.40 10.21
C PHE A 222 -0.72 6.06 9.16
N MET A 223 -0.73 7.40 9.13
CA MET A 223 -0.08 8.15 8.05
C MET A 223 0.94 9.13 8.58
N GLY A 224 2.10 9.21 7.91
CA GLY A 224 3.15 10.15 8.26
C GLY A 224 2.66 11.59 8.21
N GLY A 225 2.81 12.33 9.32
CA GLY A 225 2.45 13.75 9.37
C GLY A 225 0.95 14.05 9.49
N PHE A 226 0.09 13.03 9.57
CA PHE A 226 -1.36 13.23 9.71
C PHE A 226 -1.70 14.14 10.89
N GLY A 227 -1.01 14.01 12.02
CA GLY A 227 -1.28 14.84 13.20
C GLY A 227 -0.84 16.30 13.07
N ASN A 228 -0.11 16.66 12.01
CA ASN A 228 0.43 18.01 11.80
C ASN A 228 0.60 18.33 10.31
N CYS A 229 -0.38 19.02 9.71
CA CYS A 229 -0.34 19.44 8.30
C CYS A 229 0.90 20.27 7.90
N ALA A 230 1.60 20.88 8.87
CA ALA A 230 2.80 21.69 8.62
C ALA A 230 4.11 20.90 8.80
N ALA A 231 4.04 19.62 9.15
CA ALA A 231 5.22 18.77 9.28
C ALA A 231 5.90 18.60 7.92
N VAL A 232 7.22 18.72 7.94
CA VAL A 232 8.09 18.52 6.77
C VAL A 232 9.29 17.69 7.20
N SER A 233 9.83 16.91 6.27
CA SER A 233 11.05 16.12 6.47
C SER A 233 12.00 16.28 5.30
N THR A 234 13.29 16.15 5.59
CA THR A 234 14.37 16.21 4.60
C THR A 234 14.95 14.82 4.38
N GLY A 235 15.00 14.38 3.12
CA GLY A 235 15.47 13.05 2.74
C GLY A 235 16.98 12.99 2.53
N THR A 236 17.47 11.81 2.16
CA THR A 236 18.90 11.55 1.89
C THR A 236 19.47 12.41 0.75
N THR A 237 18.63 12.88 -0.16
CA THR A 237 18.99 13.78 -1.27
C THR A 237 19.12 15.25 -0.87
N GLY A 238 18.68 15.61 0.34
CA GLY A 238 18.57 17.00 0.80
C GLY A 238 17.27 17.70 0.37
N LEU A 239 16.36 17.02 -0.32
CA LEU A 239 15.03 17.55 -0.63
C LEU A 239 14.15 17.56 0.61
N THR A 240 13.37 18.62 0.78
CA THR A 240 12.39 18.77 1.86
C THR A 240 10.99 18.79 1.28
N THR A 241 10.11 17.94 1.80
CA THR A 241 8.70 17.85 1.41
C THR A 241 7.79 17.80 2.64
N SER A 242 6.50 18.07 2.45
CA SER A 242 5.48 17.87 3.47
C SER A 242 5.40 16.39 3.86
N ASP A 243 5.24 16.10 5.14
CA ASP A 243 5.14 14.71 5.61
C ASP A 243 3.81 14.06 5.19
N TYR A 244 2.71 14.83 5.24
CA TYR A 244 1.36 14.39 4.92
C TYR A 244 0.92 14.89 3.53
N ILE A 245 0.41 13.96 2.72
CA ILE A 245 -0.18 14.24 1.42
C ILE A 245 -1.68 13.87 1.46
N PRO A 246 -2.60 14.85 1.43
CA PRO A 246 -4.03 14.58 1.64
C PRO A 246 -4.65 13.60 0.64
N HIS A 247 -4.23 13.63 -0.62
CA HIS A 247 -4.77 12.73 -1.63
C HIS A 247 -4.27 11.28 -1.50
N HIS A 248 -3.34 11.00 -0.58
CA HIS A 248 -2.90 9.64 -0.24
C HIS A 248 -3.67 9.09 0.97
N ALA A 249 -4.71 9.80 1.45
CA ALA A 249 -5.39 9.49 2.70
C ALA A 249 -6.50 8.45 2.55
N PHE A 250 -6.25 7.23 3.05
CA PHE A 250 -7.03 6.02 2.76
C PHE A 250 -8.54 6.23 2.90
N PHE A 251 -8.97 6.77 4.04
CA PHE A 251 -10.38 6.76 4.45
C PHE A 251 -10.99 8.16 4.63
N GLN A 252 -10.23 9.23 4.41
CA GLN A 252 -10.73 10.61 4.57
C GLN A 252 -11.81 10.99 3.53
N TYR A 253 -11.95 10.21 2.47
CA TYR A 253 -12.91 10.47 1.41
C TYR A 253 -14.37 10.16 1.76
N TRP A 254 -14.63 9.32 2.78
CA TRP A 254 -15.98 8.96 3.22
C TRP A 254 -16.35 9.64 4.52
N GLN A 255 -17.53 10.24 4.59
CA GLN A 255 -17.99 10.94 5.79
C GLN A 255 -18.08 10.04 7.03
N SER A 256 -18.27 8.73 6.85
CA SER A 256 -18.34 7.74 7.95
C SER A 256 -16.98 7.51 8.63
N THR A 257 -15.88 7.62 7.89
CA THR A 257 -14.51 7.36 8.37
C THR A 257 -13.65 8.63 8.44
N LEU A 258 -14.16 9.77 7.97
CA LEU A 258 -13.45 11.06 8.00
C LEU A 258 -13.10 11.50 9.43
N ASN A 259 -11.83 11.90 9.64
CA ASN A 259 -11.38 12.66 10.80
C ASN A 259 -11.03 14.08 10.36
N ALA A 260 -12.08 14.87 10.13
CA ALA A 260 -12.00 16.20 9.49
C ALA A 260 -11.00 17.17 10.14
N LYS A 261 -10.74 17.02 11.44
CA LYS A 261 -9.88 17.94 12.22
C LYS A 261 -8.53 17.33 12.59
N HIS A 262 -8.26 16.10 12.16
CA HIS A 262 -7.06 15.36 12.54
C HIS A 262 -6.98 15.28 14.06
N THR A 263 -8.12 15.01 14.68
CA THR A 263 -8.26 14.95 16.14
C THR A 263 -7.43 13.78 16.64
N PRO A 264 -6.49 13.99 17.58
CA PRO A 264 -5.70 12.90 18.13
C PRO A 264 -6.56 11.89 18.89
N ARG A 265 -6.09 10.64 18.94
CA ARG A 265 -6.63 9.60 19.83
C ARG A 265 -6.73 10.06 21.29
N THR A 266 -7.75 9.61 22.01
CA THR A 266 -7.94 9.95 23.42
C THR A 266 -6.96 9.24 24.36
N SER A 267 -6.56 8.00 24.03
CA SER A 267 -5.51 7.23 24.70
C SER A 267 -4.92 6.15 23.77
N VAL A 268 -3.80 5.55 24.17
CA VAL A 268 -3.20 4.42 23.42
C VAL A 268 -4.13 3.20 23.41
N ASP A 269 -4.86 2.96 24.49
CA ASP A 269 -5.85 1.87 24.59
C ASP A 269 -7.02 2.03 23.62
N MET A 270 -7.30 3.25 23.14
CA MET A 270 -8.37 3.53 22.18
C MET A 270 -7.92 3.45 20.72
N ILE A 271 -6.63 3.25 20.45
CA ILE A 271 -6.14 3.03 19.09
C ILE A 271 -6.80 1.76 18.54
N GLY A 272 -7.38 1.87 17.35
CA GLY A 272 -8.08 0.76 16.71
C GLY A 272 -9.55 0.63 17.09
N HIS A 273 -10.02 1.27 18.16
CA HIS A 273 -11.37 1.07 18.69
C HIS A 273 -12.35 2.15 18.22
N GLN A 274 -13.58 1.73 17.97
CA GLN A 274 -14.67 2.64 17.65
C GLN A 274 -15.06 3.55 18.80
N GLY A 275 -15.57 4.72 18.44
CA GLY A 275 -16.07 5.71 19.40
C GLY A 275 -15.01 6.68 19.89
N ASP A 276 -13.74 6.52 19.50
CA ASP A 276 -12.71 7.54 19.69
C ASP A 276 -12.91 8.69 18.69
N ALA A 277 -12.53 9.91 19.07
CA ALA A 277 -12.62 11.09 18.23
C ALA A 277 -11.65 11.05 17.03
N ALA A 278 -10.59 10.25 17.09
CA ALA A 278 -9.69 10.00 15.97
C ALA A 278 -10.36 9.26 14.80
N ASN A 279 -11.49 8.59 15.05
CA ASN A 279 -12.27 7.87 14.03
C ASN A 279 -11.43 6.90 13.18
N HIS A 280 -10.49 6.19 13.81
CA HIS A 280 -9.55 5.25 13.16
C HIS A 280 -8.47 5.88 12.27
N GLU A 281 -8.35 7.20 12.28
CA GLU A 281 -7.41 7.97 11.46
C GLU A 281 -6.35 8.62 12.36
N TYR A 282 -5.11 8.19 12.19
CA TYR A 282 -4.03 8.41 13.14
C TYR A 282 -2.75 8.92 12.45
N ASP A 283 -1.90 9.59 13.24
CA ASP A 283 -0.52 9.82 12.84
C ASP A 283 0.25 8.50 12.88
N LEU A 284 1.24 8.34 12.00
CA LEU A 284 2.12 7.18 12.00
C LEU A 284 2.82 6.96 13.36
N ALA A 285 3.03 8.03 14.15
CA ALA A 285 3.54 7.91 15.51
C ALA A 285 2.66 7.03 16.42
N ASP A 286 1.35 7.05 16.22
CA ASP A 286 0.38 6.30 17.02
C ASP A 286 0.49 4.79 16.78
N PHE A 287 0.91 4.36 15.58
CA PHE A 287 1.20 2.96 15.31
C PHE A 287 2.33 2.43 16.21
N TRP A 288 3.37 3.23 16.41
CA TRP A 288 4.49 2.86 17.28
C TRP A 288 4.10 2.85 18.76
N ASP A 289 3.21 3.76 19.18
CA ASP A 289 2.63 3.75 20.52
C ASP A 289 1.82 2.46 20.74
N ALA A 290 0.99 2.06 19.77
CA ALA A 290 0.22 0.82 19.81
C ALA A 290 1.11 -0.42 19.86
N LEU A 291 2.14 -0.47 19.02
CA LEU A 291 3.10 -1.58 18.98
C LEU A 291 3.83 -1.74 20.32
N LYS A 292 4.28 -0.63 20.91
CA LYS A 292 4.96 -0.62 22.22
C LYS A 292 4.05 -1.02 23.37
N ALA A 293 2.75 -0.76 23.24
CA ALA A 293 1.75 -1.09 24.25
C ALA A 293 1.17 -2.50 24.12
N HIS A 294 1.61 -3.30 23.13
CA HIS A 294 0.97 -4.59 22.79
C HIS A 294 -0.52 -4.42 22.48
N ASN A 295 -0.87 -3.32 21.81
CA ASN A 295 -2.23 -2.95 21.40
C ASN A 295 -2.32 -2.74 19.88
N MET A 296 -1.59 -3.54 19.10
CA MET A 296 -1.60 -3.45 17.63
C MET A 296 -3.01 -3.78 17.11
N PRO A 297 -3.63 -2.96 16.25
CA PRO A 297 -4.93 -3.27 15.68
C PRO A 297 -4.91 -4.58 14.86
N ALA A 298 -6.05 -5.25 14.73
CA ALA A 298 -6.19 -6.42 13.88
C ALA A 298 -5.97 -6.10 12.39
N VAL A 299 -6.30 -4.88 11.95
CA VAL A 299 -6.03 -4.40 10.58
C VAL A 299 -5.39 -3.01 10.63
N SER A 300 -4.15 -2.88 10.16
CA SER A 300 -3.41 -1.62 10.15
C SER A 300 -2.99 -1.25 8.74
N PHE A 301 -3.35 -0.04 8.30
CA PHE A 301 -2.88 0.55 7.03
C PHE A 301 -1.81 1.58 7.36
N LEU A 302 -0.64 1.44 6.75
CA LEU A 302 0.51 2.31 6.97
C LEU A 302 0.82 3.07 5.68
N LYS A 303 0.88 4.39 5.79
CA LYS A 303 1.49 5.27 4.78
C LYS A 303 2.70 5.93 5.41
N ALA A 304 3.84 5.84 4.74
CA ALA A 304 5.04 6.53 5.16
C ALA A 304 4.82 8.05 5.18
N LYS A 305 5.77 8.79 5.77
CA LYS A 305 5.91 10.21 5.43
C LYS A 305 6.27 10.30 3.95
N ALA A 306 5.86 11.37 3.27
CA ALA A 306 6.13 11.53 1.84
C ALA A 306 7.60 11.28 1.48
N ILE A 307 8.55 11.82 2.26
CA ILE A 307 9.97 11.63 1.96
C ILE A 307 10.44 10.16 1.92
N GLN A 308 9.66 9.21 2.44
CA GLN A 308 9.97 7.77 2.53
C GLN A 308 8.90 6.87 1.88
N ASP A 309 7.98 7.41 1.08
CA ASP A 309 6.91 6.61 0.47
C ASP A 309 7.32 5.90 -0.82
N GLY A 310 8.47 6.27 -1.40
CA GLY A 310 9.00 5.70 -2.64
C GLY A 310 8.79 6.58 -3.88
N HIS A 311 7.86 7.53 -3.83
CA HIS A 311 7.49 8.37 -4.97
C HIS A 311 8.69 9.13 -5.53
N ALA A 312 8.89 9.03 -6.84
CA ALA A 312 9.99 9.72 -7.49
C ALA A 312 9.81 11.25 -7.44
N GLY A 313 10.88 12.00 -7.67
CA GLY A 313 10.86 13.47 -7.60
C GLY A 313 10.99 14.05 -6.19
N TYR A 314 10.34 13.49 -5.16
CA TYR A 314 10.51 13.93 -3.77
C TYR A 314 11.02 12.84 -2.81
N SER A 315 10.75 11.55 -3.05
CA SER A 315 11.34 10.41 -2.35
C SER A 315 12.34 9.67 -3.27
N ASN A 316 12.78 8.49 -2.87
CA ASN A 316 13.65 7.58 -3.62
C ASN A 316 13.74 6.22 -2.89
N PRO A 317 14.28 5.17 -3.55
CA PRO A 317 14.36 3.84 -2.94
C PRO A 317 15.19 3.77 -1.64
N LEU A 318 16.13 4.70 -1.41
CA LEU A 318 16.97 4.68 -0.21
C LEU A 318 16.21 5.23 1.01
N ASP A 319 15.45 6.32 0.84
CA ASP A 319 14.59 6.85 1.90
C ASP A 319 13.40 5.93 2.19
N GLU A 320 12.79 5.34 1.16
CA GLU A 320 11.78 4.28 1.29
C GLU A 320 12.31 3.08 2.08
N GLN A 321 13.50 2.60 1.70
CA GLN A 321 14.12 1.46 2.38
C GLN A 321 14.30 1.70 3.88
N ILE A 322 14.58 2.94 4.31
CA ILE A 322 14.68 3.28 5.73
C ILE A 322 13.35 3.02 6.44
N PHE A 323 12.23 3.42 5.84
CA PHE A 323 10.91 3.19 6.42
C PHE A 323 10.55 1.70 6.45
N LEU A 324 10.71 0.99 5.33
CA LEU A 324 10.41 -0.44 5.23
C LEU A 324 11.23 -1.27 6.24
N VAL A 325 12.55 -1.06 6.27
CA VAL A 325 13.45 -1.81 7.16
C VAL A 325 13.15 -1.52 8.62
N ASN A 326 12.94 -0.27 9.01
CA ASN A 326 12.62 0.06 10.39
C ASN A 326 11.27 -0.51 10.83
N THR A 327 10.26 -0.43 9.96
CA THR A 327 8.91 -0.94 10.23
C THR A 327 8.91 -2.45 10.40
N ILE A 328 9.49 -3.19 9.45
CA ILE A 328 9.52 -4.66 9.49
C ILE A 328 10.38 -5.15 10.66
N ASN A 329 11.55 -4.54 10.90
CA ASN A 329 12.37 -4.89 12.07
C ASN A 329 11.67 -4.61 13.41
N ALA A 330 10.76 -3.63 13.47
CA ALA A 330 9.99 -3.36 14.67
C ALA A 330 8.92 -4.45 14.88
N LEU A 331 8.21 -4.82 13.81
CA LEU A 331 7.20 -5.89 13.81
C LEU A 331 7.80 -7.25 14.15
N GLU A 332 8.93 -7.63 13.54
CA GLU A 332 9.60 -8.93 13.79
C GLU A 332 10.10 -9.10 15.23
N LYS A 333 10.19 -8.02 16.00
CA LYS A 333 10.63 -8.04 17.40
C LYS A 333 9.48 -8.14 18.39
N THR A 334 8.22 -8.10 17.95
CA THR A 334 7.08 -8.16 18.86
C THR A 334 6.66 -9.60 19.14
N ASP A 335 5.91 -9.79 20.23
CA ASP A 335 5.38 -11.09 20.60
C ASP A 335 4.28 -11.55 19.61
N GLU A 336 3.62 -10.60 18.94
CA GLU A 336 2.54 -10.80 17.96
C GLU A 336 3.04 -11.16 16.55
N TRP A 337 4.35 -11.12 16.29
CA TRP A 337 4.92 -11.41 14.96
C TRP A 337 4.48 -12.76 14.39
N ASN A 338 4.38 -13.78 15.24
CA ASN A 338 3.96 -15.13 14.86
C ASN A 338 2.49 -15.22 14.37
N GLU A 339 1.71 -14.18 14.61
CA GLU A 339 0.30 -14.03 14.22
C GLU A 339 0.09 -12.85 13.26
N THR A 340 1.18 -12.26 12.73
CA THR A 340 1.15 -11.08 11.86
C THR A 340 1.43 -11.45 10.40
N ALA A 341 0.64 -10.87 9.48
CA ALA A 341 0.94 -10.86 8.05
C ALA A 341 1.18 -9.43 7.58
N VAL A 342 2.32 -9.19 6.94
CA VAL A 342 2.67 -7.89 6.35
C VAL A 342 2.53 -7.97 4.84
N PHE A 343 1.83 -7.00 4.25
CA PHE A 343 1.73 -6.80 2.81
C PHE A 343 2.42 -5.50 2.45
N ILE A 344 3.41 -5.54 1.55
CA ILE A 344 3.92 -4.34 0.87
C ILE A 344 3.25 -4.30 -0.50
N ALA A 345 2.56 -3.21 -0.78
CA ALA A 345 1.93 -2.94 -2.07
C ALA A 345 2.14 -1.48 -2.46
N TYR A 346 1.94 -1.19 -3.74
CA TYR A 346 2.06 0.14 -4.34
C TYR A 346 0.69 0.58 -4.85
N ASP A 347 0.46 1.87 -4.88
CA ASP A 347 -0.78 2.52 -5.31
C ASP A 347 -0.94 2.59 -6.83
N ASP A 348 0.13 2.98 -7.53
CA ASP A 348 0.25 3.08 -8.97
C ASP A 348 1.69 2.79 -9.45
N SER A 349 1.93 2.97 -10.75
CA SER A 349 3.18 2.58 -11.41
C SER A 349 4.17 3.73 -11.65
N ASP A 350 3.84 4.96 -11.29
CA ASP A 350 4.45 6.23 -11.76
C ASP A 350 4.37 6.44 -13.28
N GLY A 351 3.93 5.45 -14.06
CA GLY A 351 4.14 5.39 -15.50
C GLY A 351 5.47 4.76 -15.88
N TRP A 352 6.22 4.19 -14.93
CA TRP A 352 7.42 3.39 -15.22
C TRP A 352 7.06 2.22 -16.12
N HIS A 353 8.02 1.82 -16.97
CA HIS A 353 7.82 0.68 -17.85
C HIS A 353 7.52 -0.59 -17.05
N ASP A 354 6.48 -1.28 -17.48
CA ASP A 354 6.26 -2.68 -17.19
C ASP A 354 5.94 -3.39 -18.51
N HIS A 355 6.51 -4.57 -18.72
CA HIS A 355 6.27 -5.33 -19.93
C HIS A 355 4.88 -5.97 -19.98
N GLN A 356 4.18 -6.09 -18.84
CA GLN A 356 2.94 -6.82 -18.72
C GLN A 356 1.76 -5.92 -18.37
N MET A 357 0.81 -5.84 -19.29
CA MET A 357 -0.49 -5.23 -19.02
C MET A 357 -1.39 -6.17 -18.21
N GLY A 358 -1.99 -5.63 -17.14
CA GLY A 358 -3.03 -6.31 -16.36
C GLY A 358 -4.28 -6.62 -17.18
N THR A 359 -5.06 -7.60 -16.72
CA THR A 359 -6.33 -7.95 -17.39
C THR A 359 -7.34 -6.81 -17.22
N ILE A 360 -7.95 -6.38 -18.33
CA ILE A 360 -9.02 -5.38 -18.29
C ILE A 360 -10.27 -6.02 -17.69
N VAL A 361 -10.59 -5.66 -16.44
CA VAL A 361 -11.77 -6.18 -15.73
C VAL A 361 -13.03 -5.39 -16.10
N THR A 362 -12.92 -4.07 -16.22
CA THR A 362 -14.02 -3.18 -16.61
C THR A 362 -13.51 -2.14 -17.61
N GLN A 363 -14.26 -1.94 -18.71
CA GLN A 363 -13.93 -0.93 -19.71
C GLN A 363 -14.57 0.41 -19.38
N SER A 364 -13.87 1.49 -19.68
CA SER A 364 -14.44 2.84 -19.65
C SER A 364 -15.02 3.20 -21.02
N ASN A 365 -15.94 4.17 -21.05
CA ASN A 365 -16.53 4.69 -22.28
C ASN A 365 -16.59 6.23 -22.26
N VAL A 366 -15.65 6.85 -21.54
CA VAL A 366 -15.46 8.30 -21.55
C VAL A 366 -14.30 8.67 -22.47
N SER A 367 -14.24 9.94 -22.86
CA SER A 367 -13.19 10.47 -23.74
C SER A 367 -11.79 10.38 -23.16
N ASP A 368 -11.65 10.27 -21.83
CA ASP A 368 -10.36 10.11 -21.16
C ASP A 368 -9.76 8.71 -21.39
N ASP A 369 -10.55 7.71 -21.81
CA ASP A 369 -10.04 6.36 -22.10
C ASP A 369 -9.26 6.35 -23.43
N GLN A 370 -7.94 6.30 -23.32
CA GLN A 370 -7.00 6.25 -24.45
C GLN A 370 -6.70 4.81 -24.90
N LEU A 371 -7.17 3.81 -24.17
CA LEU A 371 -6.88 2.41 -24.41
C LEU A 371 -7.90 1.79 -25.37
N LEU A 372 -9.18 1.87 -24.98
CA LEU A 372 -10.34 1.28 -25.64
C LEU A 372 -11.50 2.28 -25.80
N GLY A 373 -11.33 3.53 -25.38
CA GLY A 373 -12.36 4.56 -25.51
C GLY A 373 -12.70 4.91 -26.96
N PRO A 374 -13.79 5.69 -27.17
CA PRO A 374 -14.29 6.03 -28.50
C PRO A 374 -13.22 6.64 -29.43
N GLU A 375 -12.36 7.48 -28.88
CA GLU A 375 -11.28 8.15 -29.63
C GLU A 375 -10.15 7.17 -30.00
N ALA A 376 -9.77 6.30 -29.08
CA ALA A 376 -8.75 5.27 -29.30
C ALA A 376 -9.19 4.27 -30.39
N ILE A 377 -10.45 3.85 -30.36
CA ILE A 377 -11.04 2.97 -31.40
C ILE A 377 -11.01 3.67 -32.76
N ALA A 378 -11.45 4.93 -32.83
CA ALA A 378 -11.45 5.69 -34.08
C ALA A 378 -10.02 5.88 -34.63
N ALA A 379 -9.03 6.10 -33.77
CA ALA A 379 -7.63 6.22 -34.16
C ALA A 379 -7.06 4.89 -34.68
N ARG A 380 -7.39 3.75 -34.05
CA ARG A 380 -6.98 2.41 -34.53
C ARG A 380 -7.57 2.08 -35.89
N GLN A 381 -8.86 2.35 -36.10
CA GLN A 381 -9.53 2.12 -37.39
C GLN A 381 -8.86 2.90 -38.54
N LYS A 382 -8.45 4.16 -38.30
CA LYS A 382 -7.73 4.97 -39.29
C LYS A 382 -6.33 4.47 -39.64
N ARG A 383 -5.67 3.68 -38.78
CA ARG A 383 -4.35 3.09 -39.08
C ARG A 383 -4.45 1.81 -39.91
N MET A 384 -5.62 1.18 -39.95
CA MET A 384 -5.87 -0.04 -40.72
C MET A 384 -6.35 0.24 -42.15
N THR A 385 -6.68 1.49 -42.46
CA THR A 385 -7.06 2.01 -43.78
C THR A 385 -5.92 2.77 -44.41
#